data_AF-A0A1I2NI67-F1
#
_entry.id   AF-A0A1I2NI67-F1
#
_cell.length_a   1.000
_cell.length_b   1.000
_cell.length_c   1.000
_cell.angle_alpha   90.00
_cell.angle_beta   90.00
_cell.angle_gamma   90.00
#
_symmetry.space_group_name_H-M   'P 1'
#
loop_
_entity.id
_entity.type
_entity.pdbx_description
1 polymer ?
#
loop_
_entity_poly.entity_id
_entity_poly.type
_entity_poly.pdbx_seq_one_letter_code
_entity_poly.pdbx_strand_id
1 'polypeptide(L)' 'METIALKKTVLKYVEEADARLLEMMLSLAESYENNDSSVLSESDYHEMDNRRLNHLKEKSESYSWEEVQQRAKNALKK' A
#
# COMPACT_ATOMS: atom_id res chain seq x y z
N MET A 1 -1.30 -21.41 17.47
CA MET A 1 -2.42 -22.22 18.01
C MET A 1 -3.74 -21.48 17.93
N GLU A 2 -3.78 -20.18 18.24
CA GLU A 2 -5.02 -19.37 18.22
C GLU A 2 -5.69 -19.27 16.84
N THR A 3 -4.92 -19.12 15.75
CA THR A 3 -5.48 -19.02 14.39
C THR A 3 -6.23 -20.28 13.95
N ILE A 4 -5.76 -21.47 14.35
CA ILE A 4 -6.41 -22.74 14.02
C ILE A 4 -7.74 -22.86 14.77
N ALA A 5 -7.78 -22.42 16.03
CA ALA A 5 -9.00 -22.39 16.82
C ALA A 5 -10.02 -21.39 16.23
N LEU A 6 -9.57 -20.17 15.89
CA LEU A 6 -10.40 -19.17 15.21
C LEU A 6 -10.98 -19.69 13.90
N LYS A 7 -10.16 -20.31 13.03
CA LYS A 7 -10.62 -20.89 11.77
C LYS A 7 -11.71 -21.94 11.98
N LYS A 8 -11.53 -22.83 12.98
CA LYS A 8 -12.54 -23.85 13.31
C LYS A 8 -13.85 -23.23 13.76
N THR A 9 -13.79 -22.21 14.60
CA THR A 9 -14.99 -21.50 15.08
C THR A 9 -15.73 -20.82 13.92
N VAL A 10 -15.01 -20.11 13.04
CA VAL A 10 -15.63 -19.45 11.88
C VAL A 10 -16.29 -20.47 10.94
N LEU A 11 -15.62 -21.59 10.66
CA LEU A 11 -16.20 -22.64 9.80
C LEU A 11 -17.49 -23.22 10.39
N LYS A 12 -17.55 -23.42 11.71
CA LYS A 12 -18.78 -23.88 12.36
C LYS A 12 -19.94 -22.90 12.18
N TYR A 13 -19.68 -21.60 12.29
CA TYR A 13 -20.71 -20.58 12.06
C TYR A 13 -21.17 -20.54 10.60
N VAL A 14 -20.25 -20.75 9.64
CA VAL A 14 -20.58 -20.82 8.21
C VAL A 14 -21.49 -22.02 7.90
N GLU A 15 -21.27 -23.17 8.55
CA GLU A 15 -22.10 -24.36 8.37
C GLU A 15 -23.54 -24.20 8.89
N GLU A 16 -23.76 -23.36 9.90
CA GLU A 16 -25.06 -23.14 10.55
C GLU A 16 -25.76 -21.83 10.10
N ALA A 17 -25.10 -20.99 9.31
CA ALA A 17 -25.56 -19.65 8.94
C ALA A 17 -26.68 -19.64 7.89
N ASP A 18 -27.53 -18.60 7.95
CA ASP A 18 -28.49 -18.29 6.89
C ASP A 18 -27.80 -17.56 5.71
N ALA A 19 -28.48 -17.52 4.57
CA ALA A 19 -27.93 -16.94 3.34
C ALA A 19 -27.49 -15.48 3.49
N ARG A 20 -28.21 -14.67 4.29
CA ARG A 20 -27.90 -13.25 4.48
C ARG A 20 -26.63 -13.05 5.30
N LEU A 21 -26.43 -13.89 6.31
CA LEU A 21 -25.21 -13.87 7.11
C LEU A 21 -24.01 -14.28 6.25
N LEU A 22 -24.15 -15.30 5.40
CA LEU A 22 -23.10 -15.73 4.48
C LEU A 22 -22.74 -14.65 3.45
N GLU A 23 -23.74 -13.97 2.88
CA GLU A 23 -23.52 -12.82 1.98
C GLU A 23 -22.74 -11.70 2.68
N MET A 24 -23.11 -11.36 3.92
CA MET A 24 -22.40 -10.35 4.70
C MET A 24 -20.94 -10.75 5.01
N MET A 25 -20.71 -12.02 5.37
CA MET A 25 -19.36 -12.52 5.65
C MET A 25 -18.49 -12.53 4.38
N LEU A 26 -19.07 -12.85 3.22
CA LEU A 26 -18.39 -12.80 1.94
C LEU A 26 -18.00 -11.37 1.57
N SER A 27 -18.94 -10.42 1.63
CA SER A 27 -18.64 -9.01 1.36
C SER A 27 -17.57 -8.44 2.29
N LEU A 28 -17.57 -8.85 3.56
CA LEU A 28 -16.53 -8.48 4.50
C LEU A 28 -15.17 -9.07 4.11
N ALA A 29 -15.10 -10.37 3.81
CA ALA A 29 -13.87 -11.03 3.39
C ALA A 29 -13.29 -10.40 2.11
N GLU A 30 -14.12 -10.16 1.11
CA GLU A 30 -13.74 -9.46 -0.13
C GLU A 30 -13.24 -8.05 0.17
N SER A 31 -13.85 -7.31 1.11
CA SER A 31 -13.34 -5.99 1.49
C SER A 31 -11.97 -6.04 2.15
N TYR A 32 -11.62 -7.13 2.85
CA TYR A 32 -10.28 -7.30 3.43
C TYR A 32 -9.26 -7.72 2.39
N GLU A 33 -9.62 -8.60 1.45
CA GLU A 33 -8.76 -8.99 0.33
C GLU A 33 -8.46 -7.80 -0.58
N ASN A 34 -9.44 -6.93 -0.82
CA ASN A 34 -9.27 -5.69 -1.58
C ASN A 34 -8.61 -4.55 -0.77
N ASN A 35 -8.41 -4.73 0.54
CA ASN A 35 -7.68 -3.77 1.39
C ASN A 35 -6.17 -4.04 1.48
N ASP A 36 -5.64 -5.04 0.75
CA ASP A 36 -4.20 -5.10 0.41
C ASP A 36 -3.83 -4.02 -0.65
N SER A 37 -4.35 -2.80 -0.46
CA SER A 37 -4.07 -1.61 -1.27
C SER A 37 -2.72 -0.97 -0.92
N SER A 38 -1.69 -1.80 -0.77
CA SER A 38 -0.30 -1.35 -0.83
C SER A 38 0.34 -1.62 -2.20
N VAL A 39 -0.47 -1.87 -3.23
CA VAL A 39 0.03 -1.98 -4.59
C VAL A 39 -0.19 -0.63 -5.26
N LEU A 40 0.88 0.17 -5.30
CA LEU A 40 1.00 1.34 -6.16
C LEU A 40 0.27 1.07 -7.49
N SER A 41 -0.55 2.02 -7.93
CA SER A 41 -1.25 1.90 -9.20
C SER A 41 -0.23 1.79 -10.35
N GLU A 42 -0.64 1.26 -11.51
CA GLU A 42 0.23 1.26 -12.70
C GLU A 42 0.69 2.68 -13.07
N SER A 43 -0.15 3.70 -12.82
CA SER A 43 0.22 5.10 -12.98
C SER A 43 1.33 5.54 -12.03
N ASP A 44 1.33 5.07 -10.78
CA ASP A 44 2.39 5.39 -9.82
C ASP A 44 3.72 4.77 -10.26
N TYR A 45 3.70 3.51 -10.74
CA TYR A 45 4.89 2.86 -11.31
C TYR A 45 5.41 3.61 -12.54
N HIS A 46 4.51 4.06 -13.42
CA HIS A 46 4.89 4.83 -14.59
C HIS A 46 5.53 6.18 -14.21
N GLU A 47 4.97 6.86 -13.20
CA GLU A 47 5.54 8.12 -12.72
C GLU A 47 6.92 7.91 -12.10
N MET A 48 7.10 6.86 -11.30
CA MET A 48 8.40 6.50 -10.71
C MET A 48 9.45 6.22 -11.79
N ASP A 49 9.12 5.47 -12.85
CA ASP A 49 10.06 5.19 -13.92
C ASP A 49 10.40 6.44 -14.74
N ASN A 50 9.41 7.31 -15.00
CA ASN A 50 9.64 8.61 -15.63
C ASN A 50 10.61 9.49 -14.80
N ARG A 51 10.41 9.57 -13.48
CA ARG A 51 11.31 10.32 -12.58
C ARG A 51 12.72 9.75 -12.62
N ARG A 52 12.87 8.42 -12.58
CA ARG A 52 14.15 7.72 -12.67
C ARG A 52 14.85 7.99 -14.01
N LEU A 53 14.13 7.88 -15.13
CA LEU A 53 14.69 8.15 -16.46
C LEU A 53 15.11 9.60 -16.64
N ASN A 54 14.34 10.56 -16.10
CA ASN A 54 14.70 11.97 -16.13
C ASN A 54 15.95 12.26 -15.30
N HIS A 55 16.10 11.63 -14.15
CA HIS A 55 17.30 11.74 -13.32
C HIS A 55 18.54 11.17 -14.04
N LEU A 56 18.44 9.98 -14.63
CA LEU A 56 19.54 9.36 -15.39
C LEU A 56 19.96 10.15 -16.64
N LYS A 57 19.05 10.95 -17.21
CA LYS A 57 19.31 11.75 -18.42
C LYS A 57 19.74 13.19 -18.10
N GLU A 58 20.03 13.52 -16.83
CA GLU A 58 20.34 14.88 -16.36
C GLU A 58 19.23 15.90 -16.70
N LYS A 59 18.01 15.42 -16.96
CA LYS A 59 16.82 16.25 -17.27
C LYS A 59 15.97 16.53 -16.04
N SER A 60 16.35 15.99 -14.90
CA SER A 60 15.67 16.29 -13.65
C SER A 60 16.17 17.62 -13.12
N GLU A 61 15.27 18.58 -12.93
CA GLU A 61 15.54 19.83 -12.18
C GLU A 61 15.73 19.57 -10.67
N SER A 62 15.88 18.29 -10.27
CA SER A 62 16.18 17.91 -8.90
C SER A 62 17.57 18.39 -8.51
N TYR A 63 17.66 18.96 -7.32
CA TYR A 63 18.94 19.30 -6.70
C TYR A 63 19.82 18.07 -6.55
N SER A 64 21.13 18.24 -6.74
CA SER A 64 22.10 17.24 -6.33
C SER A 64 22.05 17.05 -4.82
N TRP A 65 22.57 15.91 -4.33
CA TRP A 65 22.61 15.64 -2.90
C TRP A 65 23.40 16.73 -2.15
N GLU A 66 24.46 17.23 -2.75
CA GLU A 66 25.28 18.33 -2.24
C GLU A 66 24.48 19.62 -2.11
N GLU A 67 23.66 19.96 -3.11
CA GLU A 67 22.79 21.13 -3.10
C GLU A 67 21.69 21.02 -2.03
N VAL A 68 21.12 19.82 -1.84
CA VAL A 68 20.16 19.54 -0.77
C VAL A 68 20.82 19.74 0.60
N GLN A 69 22.02 19.21 0.81
CA GLN A 69 22.75 19.37 2.08
C GLN A 69 23.06 20.84 2.38
N GLN A 70 23.47 21.62 1.38
CA GLN A 70 23.76 23.05 1.56
C GLN A 70 22.49 23.83 1.90
N ARG A 71 21.37 23.55 1.23
CA ARG A 71 20.08 24.18 1.53
C ARG A 71 19.58 23.86 2.93
N ALA A 72 19.69 22.61 3.36
CA ALA A 72 19.32 22.21 4.71
C ALA A 72 20.15 22.95 5.77
N LYS A 73 21.47 23.05 5.58
CA LYS A 73 22.36 23.81 6.47
C LYS A 73 22.04 25.30 6.50
N ASN A 74 21.67 25.89 5.36
CA ASN A 74 21.32 27.31 5.26
C ASN A 74 19.95 27.62 5.89
N ALA A 75 18.99 26.69 5.79
CA ALA A 75 17.68 26.83 6.43
C ALA A 75 17.76 26.80 7.97
N LEU A 76 18.70 26.05 8.53
CA LEU A 76 18.95 25.99 9.98
C LEU A 76 19.67 27.22 10.55
N LYS A 77 20.23 28.08 9.70
CA LYS A 77 20.95 29.30 10.09
C LYS A 77 20.08 30.57 10.04
N LYS A 78 18.80 30.43 9.70
CA LYS A 78 17.83 31.51 9.53
C LYS A 78 16.83 31.49 10.68
#